data_AF-A0A397TWT5-F1
#
_entry.id   AF-A0A397TWT5-F1
#
_cell.length_a   1.000
_cell.length_b   1.000
_cell.length_c   1.000
_cell.angle_alpha   90.00
_cell.angle_beta   90.00
_cell.angle_gamma   90.00
#
_symmetry.space_group_name_H-M   'P 1'
#
loop_
_entity.id
_entity.type
_entity.pdbx_description
1 polymer ?
#
loop_
_entity_poly.entity_id
_entity_poly.type
_entity_poly.pdbx_seq_one_letter_code
_entity_poly.pdbx_strand_id
1 'polypeptide(L)'
;MEEYNTAKKEYQILIDYQSQYFSFINSVKAIAQHGFTIDALSLTTQIQCQIDINMNLMKTKKEIIDKYEQQIREFSLCLLISNDKKVYLSKQYNPIKDYFDYLQSTGGFKEKNETFEDCARRKALEEAKLELKELFFVCFQEGFRQFPDRKECLYKTAIYFTILDDDMFPKQVEPNNDCEWYPYELKELSKLKLTPSIESNLKQITEMIQNKFRRRPTKKRKYNDDTKNTAIEENSSSISSLYEEEKETEDLITETMKKIKPLPL
;
A
#
# COMPACT_ATOMS: atom_id res chain seq x y z
N MET A 1 -4.17 -14.61 -13.33
CA MET A 1 -4.76 -13.28 -13.05
C MET A 1 -6.28 -13.35 -12.85
N GLU A 2 -7.04 -13.84 -13.85
CA GLU A 2 -8.51 -13.88 -13.80
C GLU A 2 -9.04 -14.71 -12.61
N GLU A 3 -8.47 -15.90 -12.38
CA GLU A 3 -8.84 -16.75 -11.24
C GLU A 3 -8.70 -16.01 -9.88
N TYR A 4 -7.59 -15.30 -9.67
CA TYR A 4 -7.36 -14.51 -8.45
C TYR A 4 -8.35 -13.35 -8.31
N ASN A 5 -8.57 -12.58 -9.38
CA ASN A 5 -9.49 -11.44 -9.35
C ASN A 5 -10.93 -11.88 -9.10
N THR A 6 -11.35 -12.98 -9.74
CA THR A 6 -12.64 -13.62 -9.51
C THR A 6 -12.75 -14.11 -8.07
N ALA A 7 -11.72 -14.80 -7.56
CA ALA A 7 -11.71 -15.26 -6.17
C ALA A 7 -11.81 -14.11 -5.16
N LYS A 8 -11.05 -13.00 -5.35
CA LYS A 8 -11.16 -11.81 -4.49
C LYS A 8 -12.55 -11.19 -4.53
N LYS A 9 -13.12 -11.04 -5.73
CA LYS A 9 -14.48 -10.48 -5.88
C LYS A 9 -15.53 -11.36 -5.21
N GLU A 10 -15.50 -12.67 -5.44
CA GLU A 10 -16.44 -13.61 -4.85
C GLU A 10 -16.26 -13.69 -3.32
N TYR A 11 -15.03 -13.66 -2.82
CA TYR A 11 -14.75 -13.62 -1.39
C TYR A 11 -15.37 -12.37 -0.73
N GLN A 12 -15.23 -11.19 -1.34
CA GLN A 12 -15.84 -9.96 -0.83
C GLN A 12 -17.37 -10.04 -0.83
N ILE A 13 -17.98 -10.55 -1.91
CA ILE A 13 -19.44 -10.74 -1.98
C ILE A 13 -19.92 -11.66 -0.85
N LEU A 14 -19.17 -12.72 -0.54
CA LEU A 14 -19.51 -13.65 0.54
C LEU A 14 -19.42 -12.98 1.92
N ILE A 15 -18.43 -12.11 2.17
CA ILE A 15 -18.33 -11.28 3.38
C ILE A 15 -19.57 -10.39 3.51
N ASP A 16 -19.96 -9.73 2.43
CA ASP A 16 -21.11 -8.83 2.42
C ASP A 16 -22.41 -9.60 2.73
N TYR A 17 -22.60 -10.78 2.13
CA TYR A 17 -23.73 -11.66 2.43
C TYR A 17 -23.73 -12.14 3.88
N GLN A 18 -22.57 -12.50 4.42
CA GLN A 18 -22.46 -12.95 5.80
C GLN A 18 -22.86 -11.84 6.78
N SER A 19 -22.44 -10.60 6.51
CA SER A 19 -22.86 -9.42 7.27
C SER A 19 -24.38 -9.20 7.21
N GLN A 20 -24.98 -9.39 6.03
CA GLN A 20 -26.43 -9.29 5.85
C GLN A 20 -27.19 -10.39 6.61
N TYR A 21 -26.72 -11.63 6.57
CA TYR A 21 -27.35 -12.74 7.32
C TYR A 21 -27.31 -12.52 8.83
N PHE A 22 -26.20 -12.02 9.38
CA PHE A 22 -26.13 -11.68 10.79
C PHE A 22 -27.09 -10.54 11.16
N SER A 23 -27.16 -9.48 10.34
CA SER A 23 -28.12 -8.39 10.52
C SER A 23 -29.58 -8.89 10.50
N PHE A 24 -29.88 -9.81 9.57
CA PHE A 24 -31.21 -10.41 9.45
C PHE A 24 -31.57 -11.27 10.67
N ILE A 25 -30.66 -12.13 11.14
CA ILE A 25 -30.86 -12.91 12.38
C ILE A 25 -31.15 -11.98 13.57
N ASN A 26 -30.38 -10.90 13.71
CA ASN A 26 -30.58 -9.94 14.79
C ASN A 26 -31.94 -9.25 14.71
N SER A 27 -32.39 -8.90 13.50
CA SER A 27 -33.71 -8.32 13.27
C SER A 27 -34.85 -9.29 13.61
N VAL A 28 -34.74 -10.56 13.21
CA VAL A 28 -35.71 -11.60 13.56
C VAL A 28 -35.80 -11.79 15.07
N LYS A 29 -34.66 -11.81 15.76
CA LYS A 29 -34.61 -11.88 17.23
C LYS A 29 -35.28 -10.67 17.90
N ALA A 30 -35.04 -9.46 17.40
CA ALA A 30 -35.66 -8.24 17.92
C ALA A 30 -37.19 -8.25 17.71
N ILE A 31 -37.67 -8.65 16.54
CA ILE A 31 -39.11 -8.75 16.26
C ILE A 31 -39.79 -9.76 17.20
N ALA A 32 -39.15 -10.91 17.45
CA ALA A 32 -39.66 -11.90 18.40
C ALA A 32 -39.76 -11.35 19.84
N GLN A 33 -38.81 -10.49 20.27
CA GLN A 33 -38.86 -9.83 21.58
C GLN A 33 -40.06 -8.88 21.75
N HIS A 34 -40.62 -8.37 20.65
CA HIS A 34 -41.81 -7.52 20.65
C HIS A 34 -43.13 -8.32 20.57
N GLY A 35 -43.09 -9.64 20.73
CA GLY A 35 -44.27 -10.49 20.82
C GLY A 35 -44.86 -10.94 19.48
N PHE A 36 -44.19 -10.64 18.37
CA PHE A 36 -44.58 -11.18 17.05
C PHE A 36 -44.23 -12.66 16.95
N THR A 37 -45.17 -13.44 16.41
CA THR A 37 -44.96 -14.88 16.17
C THR A 37 -44.33 -15.08 14.81
N ILE A 38 -43.03 -15.35 14.79
CA ILE A 38 -42.30 -15.85 13.62
C ILE A 38 -41.89 -17.28 13.96
N ASP A 39 -41.93 -18.21 12.99
CA ASP A 39 -41.22 -19.50 13.12
C ASP A 39 -39.71 -19.25 13.08
N ALA A 40 -39.22 -18.65 14.16
CA ALA A 40 -37.87 -18.17 14.30
C ALA A 40 -36.88 -19.34 14.29
N LEU A 41 -37.30 -20.53 14.75
CA LEU A 41 -36.43 -21.70 14.78
C LEU A 41 -36.15 -22.22 13.37
N SER A 42 -37.18 -22.42 12.54
CA SER A 42 -37.00 -22.87 11.15
C SER A 42 -36.22 -21.84 10.33
N LEU A 43 -36.56 -20.56 10.47
CA LEU A 43 -35.90 -19.48 9.73
C LEU A 43 -34.43 -19.33 10.17
N THR A 44 -34.14 -19.35 11.48
CA THR A 44 -32.76 -19.27 11.99
C THR A 44 -31.94 -20.46 11.52
N THR A 45 -32.53 -21.66 11.50
CA THR A 45 -31.84 -22.87 11.00
C THR A 45 -31.48 -22.73 9.52
N GLN A 46 -32.40 -22.25 8.68
CA GLN A 46 -32.13 -22.03 7.26
C GLN A 46 -31.03 -20.98 7.03
N ILE A 47 -31.06 -19.86 7.78
CA ILE A 47 -30.01 -18.84 7.68
C ILE A 47 -28.67 -19.40 8.15
N GLN A 48 -28.66 -20.19 9.22
CA GLN A 48 -27.43 -20.82 9.72
C GLN A 48 -26.83 -21.77 8.68
N CYS A 49 -27.64 -22.59 8.01
CA CYS A 49 -27.17 -23.42 6.89
C CYS A 49 -26.52 -22.59 5.77
N GLN A 50 -27.09 -21.42 5.43
CA GLN A 50 -26.50 -20.54 4.42
C GLN A 50 -25.19 -19.89 4.89
N ILE A 51 -25.09 -19.54 6.18
CA ILE A 51 -23.83 -19.07 6.77
C ILE A 51 -22.76 -20.16 6.65
N ASP A 52 -23.08 -21.40 6.98
CA ASP A 52 -22.14 -22.52 6.92
C ASP A 52 -21.66 -22.80 5.49
N ILE A 53 -22.57 -22.74 4.50
CA ILE A 53 -22.23 -22.83 3.07
C ILE A 53 -21.28 -21.69 2.67
N ASN A 54 -21.61 -20.45 3.04
CA ASN A 54 -20.78 -19.28 2.71
C ASN A 54 -19.39 -19.37 3.33
N MET A 55 -19.26 -19.82 4.58
CA MET A 55 -17.96 -20.01 5.23
C MET A 55 -17.08 -21.02 4.49
N ASN A 56 -17.65 -22.13 4.03
CA ASN A 56 -16.91 -23.12 3.25
C ASN A 56 -16.46 -22.57 1.88
N LEU A 57 -17.33 -21.80 1.22
CA LEU A 57 -16.97 -21.12 -0.03
C LEU A 57 -15.87 -20.08 0.20
N MET A 58 -15.99 -19.27 1.24
CA MET A 58 -14.98 -18.27 1.62
C MET A 58 -13.62 -18.93 1.84
N LYS A 59 -13.57 -20.03 2.59
CA LYS A 59 -12.35 -20.80 2.80
C LYS A 59 -11.70 -21.22 1.47
N THR A 60 -12.51 -21.74 0.54
CA THR A 60 -12.02 -22.15 -0.79
C THR A 60 -11.46 -20.96 -1.58
N LYS A 61 -12.14 -19.80 -1.56
CA LYS A 61 -11.65 -18.59 -2.23
C LYS A 61 -10.39 -18.06 -1.57
N LYS A 62 -10.30 -18.12 -0.25
CA LYS A 62 -9.12 -17.71 0.53
C LYS A 62 -7.90 -18.57 0.19
N GLU A 63 -8.06 -19.88 0.05
CA GLU A 63 -6.97 -20.78 -0.39
C GLU A 63 -6.43 -20.41 -1.78
N ILE A 64 -7.32 -20.02 -2.71
CA ILE A 64 -6.92 -19.52 -4.04
C ILE A 64 -6.15 -18.20 -3.89
N ILE A 65 -6.68 -17.24 -3.12
CA ILE A 65 -6.04 -15.94 -2.89
C ILE A 65 -4.64 -16.13 -2.27
N ASP A 66 -4.55 -16.92 -1.21
CA ASP A 66 -3.30 -17.17 -0.47
C ASP A 66 -2.24 -17.82 -1.37
N LYS A 67 -2.64 -18.72 -2.27
CA LYS A 67 -1.72 -19.33 -3.26
C LYS A 67 -1.01 -18.29 -4.12
N TYR A 68 -1.70 -17.20 -4.50
CA TYR A 68 -1.10 -16.11 -5.28
C TYR A 68 -0.32 -15.15 -4.39
N GLU A 69 -0.86 -14.79 -3.22
CA GLU A 69 -0.22 -13.85 -2.29
C GLU A 69 1.07 -14.41 -1.68
N GLN A 70 1.20 -15.73 -1.51
CA GLN A 70 2.45 -16.40 -1.11
C GLN A 70 3.62 -16.18 -2.10
N GLN A 71 3.32 -15.83 -3.35
CA GLN A 71 4.31 -15.59 -4.41
C GLN A 71 4.41 -14.12 -4.79
N ILE A 72 3.83 -13.22 -3.97
CA ILE A 72 3.87 -11.79 -4.24
C ILE A 72 5.30 -11.28 -4.27
N ARG A 73 5.60 -10.45 -5.26
CA ARG A 73 6.87 -9.72 -5.32
C ARG A 73 6.67 -8.31 -4.82
N GLU A 74 7.36 -7.98 -3.74
CA GLU A 74 7.26 -6.68 -3.08
C GLU A 74 8.43 -5.79 -3.47
N PHE A 75 8.13 -4.52 -3.76
CA PHE A 75 9.10 -3.50 -4.15
C PHE A 75 8.90 -2.22 -3.38
N SER A 76 9.98 -1.46 -3.23
CA SER A 76 9.91 -0.06 -2.82
C SER A 76 10.62 0.83 -3.82
N LEU A 77 9.99 1.95 -4.17
CA LEU A 77 10.58 3.02 -4.97
C LEU A 77 10.67 4.29 -4.12
N CYS A 78 11.78 5.02 -4.23
CA CYS A 78 11.93 6.33 -3.60
C CYS A 78 12.41 7.37 -4.61
N LEU A 79 11.56 8.35 -4.90
CA LEU A 79 11.92 9.52 -5.70
C LEU A 79 12.75 10.50 -4.85
N LEU A 80 13.90 10.88 -5.39
CA LEU A 80 14.83 11.80 -4.76
C LEU A 80 14.57 13.22 -5.27
N ILE A 81 14.05 14.09 -4.40
CA ILE A 81 13.63 15.45 -4.78
C ILE A 81 14.60 16.48 -4.18
N SER A 82 15.17 17.36 -5.00
CA SER A 82 15.97 18.47 -4.49
C SER A 82 15.10 19.59 -3.89
N ASN A 83 15.70 20.50 -3.12
CA ASN A 83 15.00 21.68 -2.60
C ASN A 83 14.49 22.64 -3.69
N ASP A 84 15.06 22.62 -4.91
CA ASP A 84 14.56 23.35 -6.08
C ASP A 84 13.48 22.58 -6.88
N LYS A 85 12.92 21.50 -6.29
CA LYS A 85 11.83 20.68 -6.84
C LYS A 85 12.18 19.91 -8.10
N LYS A 86 13.46 19.59 -8.31
CA LYS A 86 13.88 18.66 -9.36
C LYS A 86 13.87 17.23 -8.85
N VAL A 87 13.55 16.30 -9.73
CA VAL A 87 13.55 14.87 -9.45
C VAL A 87 14.82 14.28 -10.05
N TYR A 88 15.64 13.64 -9.23
CA TYR A 88 16.77 12.88 -9.75
C TYR A 88 16.31 11.52 -10.26
N LEU A 89 16.65 11.24 -11.53
CA LEU A 89 16.41 9.96 -12.16
C LEU A 89 17.71 9.47 -12.79
N SER A 90 17.90 8.16 -12.77
CA SER A 90 18.96 7.50 -13.53
C SER A 90 18.35 6.61 -14.62
N LYS A 91 19.10 6.38 -15.69
CA LYS A 91 18.68 5.53 -16.80
C LYS A 91 19.23 4.11 -16.61
N GLN A 92 18.36 3.11 -16.68
CA GLN A 92 18.76 1.69 -16.66
C GLN A 92 19.48 1.33 -17.97
N TYR A 93 20.72 0.88 -17.85
CA TYR A 93 21.58 0.51 -18.97
C TYR A 93 21.83 -1.01 -19.09
N ASN A 94 21.44 -1.81 -18.09
CA ASN A 94 21.60 -3.27 -18.18
C ASN A 94 20.48 -3.92 -19.01
N PRO A 95 20.76 -4.54 -20.18
CA PRO A 95 19.74 -5.12 -21.06
C PRO A 95 19.09 -6.40 -20.51
N ILE A 96 19.67 -6.99 -19.45
CA ILE A 96 19.14 -8.19 -18.79
C ILE A 96 18.14 -7.81 -17.69
N LYS A 97 18.24 -6.59 -17.16
CA LYS A 97 17.33 -6.11 -16.12
C LYS A 97 15.98 -5.69 -16.72
N ASP A 98 14.99 -5.69 -15.83
CA ASP A 98 13.69 -5.09 -16.13
C ASP A 98 13.85 -3.63 -16.55
N TYR A 99 12.97 -3.19 -17.46
CA TYR A 99 12.89 -1.79 -17.89
C TYR A 99 14.22 -1.21 -18.42
N PHE A 100 14.98 -2.01 -19.19
CA PHE A 100 16.12 -1.50 -19.95
C PHE A 100 15.75 -0.24 -20.75
N ASP A 101 16.61 0.78 -20.68
CA ASP A 101 16.47 2.08 -21.36
C ASP A 101 15.37 3.00 -20.76
N TYR A 102 14.78 2.66 -19.62
CA TYR A 102 13.86 3.52 -18.87
C TYR A 102 14.60 4.38 -17.83
N LEU A 103 14.04 5.56 -17.56
CA LEU A 103 14.41 6.40 -16.42
C LEU A 103 13.70 5.90 -15.16
N GLN A 104 14.45 5.77 -14.08
CA GLN A 104 14.01 5.21 -12.82
C GLN A 104 14.50 6.05 -11.62
N SER A 105 13.74 5.95 -10.53
CA SER A 105 14.17 6.41 -9.21
C SER A 105 14.98 5.31 -8.52
N THR A 106 15.46 5.58 -7.31
CA THR A 106 15.99 4.50 -6.46
C THR A 106 14.89 3.50 -6.15
N GLY A 107 15.24 2.22 -6.02
CA GLY A 107 14.30 1.21 -5.58
C GLY A 107 14.58 -0.20 -6.08
N GLY A 108 13.83 -1.15 -5.53
CA GLY A 108 14.02 -2.55 -5.89
C GLY A 108 13.24 -3.50 -5.01
N PHE A 109 13.63 -4.77 -5.06
CA PHE A 109 13.01 -5.83 -4.27
C PHE A 109 13.19 -5.60 -2.77
N LYS A 110 12.09 -5.75 -2.05
CA LYS A 110 12.03 -5.79 -0.59
C LYS A 110 12.51 -7.15 -0.11
N GLU A 111 13.38 -7.16 0.89
CA GLU A 111 13.91 -8.39 1.47
C GLU A 111 12.95 -9.00 2.49
N LYS A 112 13.19 -10.27 2.83
CA LYS A 112 12.39 -10.98 3.83
C LYS A 112 12.60 -10.31 5.20
N ASN A 113 11.51 -10.03 5.91
CA ASN A 113 11.48 -9.34 7.21
C ASN A 113 11.89 -7.86 7.16
N GLU A 114 12.06 -7.28 5.98
CA GLU A 114 12.25 -5.84 5.80
C GLU A 114 10.89 -5.13 5.72
N THR A 115 10.78 -3.87 6.14
CA THR A 115 9.60 -3.04 5.84
C THR A 115 9.74 -2.37 4.46
N PHE A 116 8.66 -1.87 3.88
CA PHE A 116 8.76 -1.11 2.62
C PHE A 116 9.64 0.14 2.77
N GLU A 117 9.62 0.80 3.92
CA GLU A 117 10.45 1.97 4.14
C GLU A 117 11.94 1.63 4.30
N ASP A 118 12.25 0.55 5.01
CA ASP A 118 13.63 0.08 5.16
C ASP A 118 14.23 -0.29 3.80
N CYS A 119 13.42 -0.96 2.95
CA CYS A 119 13.80 -1.24 1.57
C CYS A 119 14.10 0.05 0.78
N ALA A 120 13.27 1.09 0.93
CA ALA A 120 13.50 2.36 0.26
C ALA A 120 14.81 3.04 0.72
N ARG A 121 15.10 3.03 2.03
CA ARG A 121 16.34 3.60 2.59
C ARG A 121 17.57 2.82 2.15
N ARG A 122 17.52 1.48 2.24
CA ARG A 122 18.60 0.61 1.80
C ARG A 122 18.91 0.79 0.31
N LYS A 123 17.89 0.81 -0.54
CA LYS A 123 18.07 1.02 -1.99
C LYS A 123 18.66 2.39 -2.31
N ALA A 124 18.22 3.45 -1.63
CA ALA A 124 18.82 4.78 -1.78
C ALA A 124 20.30 4.81 -1.38
N LEU A 125 20.69 4.06 -0.34
CA LEU A 125 22.08 3.93 0.08
C LEU A 125 22.91 3.10 -0.93
N GLU A 126 22.38 1.98 -1.40
CA GLU A 126 23.01 1.08 -2.38
C GLU A 126 23.23 1.78 -3.73
N GLU A 127 22.20 2.43 -4.27
CA GLU A 127 22.16 2.92 -5.65
C GLU A 127 22.61 4.38 -5.80
N ALA A 128 22.46 5.18 -4.73
CA ALA A 128 22.72 6.62 -4.77
C ALA A 128 23.69 7.13 -3.68
N LYS A 129 24.15 6.29 -2.74
CA LYS A 129 24.92 6.69 -1.54
C LYS A 129 24.24 7.77 -0.70
N LEU A 130 22.92 7.65 -0.52
CA LEU A 130 22.15 8.58 0.30
C LEU A 130 21.53 7.88 1.52
N GLU A 131 21.81 8.40 2.71
CA GLU A 131 21.13 8.00 3.94
C GLU A 131 19.88 8.86 4.14
N LEU A 132 18.71 8.29 3.87
CA LEU A 132 17.44 9.01 3.91
C LEU A 132 16.84 9.02 5.31
N LYS A 133 16.56 10.23 5.83
CA LYS A 133 15.93 10.42 7.14
C LYS A 133 14.40 10.38 7.04
N GLU A 134 13.83 11.28 6.25
CA GLU A 134 12.37 11.34 6.00
C GLU A 134 12.00 10.64 4.70
N LEU A 135 10.90 9.89 4.75
CA LEU A 135 10.21 9.36 3.58
C LEU A 135 8.75 9.81 3.63
N PHE A 136 8.23 10.19 2.47
CA PHE A 136 6.82 10.54 2.28
C PHE A 136 6.17 9.49 1.41
N PHE A 137 5.30 8.69 2.02
CA PHE A 137 4.52 7.70 1.30
C PHE A 137 3.59 8.37 0.29
N VAL A 138 3.50 7.80 -0.91
CA VAL A 138 2.62 8.26 -1.99
C VAL A 138 1.43 7.32 -2.15
N CYS A 139 1.70 6.08 -2.54
CA CYS A 139 0.69 5.05 -2.77
C CYS A 139 1.32 3.67 -2.81
N PHE A 140 0.46 2.65 -2.78
CA PHE A 140 0.78 1.33 -3.29
C PHE A 140 0.32 1.22 -4.74
N GLN A 141 1.13 0.57 -5.56
CA GLN A 141 0.71 0.04 -6.85
C GLN A 141 0.72 -1.48 -6.79
N GLU A 142 -0.40 -2.09 -7.13
CA GLU A 142 -0.55 -3.54 -7.15
C GLU A 142 -1.05 -4.01 -8.51
N GLY A 143 -0.71 -5.23 -8.87
CA GLY A 143 -1.21 -5.84 -10.09
C GLY A 143 -0.47 -7.11 -10.45
N PHE A 144 -0.68 -7.58 -11.67
CA PHE A 144 0.03 -8.72 -12.22
C PHE A 144 0.94 -8.24 -13.33
N ARG A 145 2.15 -8.77 -13.38
CA ARG A 145 3.05 -8.56 -14.52
C ARG A 145 3.92 -9.78 -14.75
N GLN A 146 4.34 -9.95 -16.00
CA GLN A 146 5.39 -10.89 -16.33
C GLN A 146 6.75 -10.26 -16.04
N PHE A 147 7.58 -10.98 -15.29
CA PHE A 147 8.94 -10.57 -14.93
C PHE A 147 9.97 -11.16 -15.91
N PRO A 148 11.25 -10.73 -15.87
CA PRO A 148 12.30 -11.23 -16.76
C PRO A 148 12.51 -12.75 -16.68
N ASP A 149 12.19 -13.37 -15.55
CA ASP A 149 12.19 -14.83 -15.38
C ASP A 149 10.97 -15.53 -16.01
N ARG A 150 10.21 -14.80 -16.84
CA ARG A 150 9.01 -15.22 -17.58
C ARG A 150 7.83 -15.64 -16.70
N LYS A 151 7.92 -15.48 -15.39
CA LYS A 151 6.82 -15.75 -14.47
C LYS A 151 5.90 -14.55 -14.40
N GLU A 152 4.62 -14.78 -14.65
CA GLU A 152 3.58 -13.83 -14.27
C GLU A 152 3.26 -14.01 -12.79
N CYS A 153 3.38 -12.94 -12.01
CA CYS A 153 3.02 -12.98 -10.60
C CYS A 153 2.45 -11.65 -10.12
N LEU A 154 1.77 -11.73 -8.98
CA LEU A 154 1.29 -10.56 -8.26
C LEU A 154 2.50 -9.75 -7.79
N TYR A 155 2.42 -8.43 -7.94
CA TYR A 155 3.40 -7.52 -7.40
C TYR A 155 2.72 -6.42 -6.59
N LYS A 156 3.47 -5.90 -5.62
CA LYS A 156 3.10 -4.75 -4.81
C LYS A 156 4.30 -3.81 -4.67
N THR A 157 4.14 -2.57 -5.10
CA THR A 157 5.18 -1.55 -5.06
C THR A 157 4.72 -0.42 -4.15
N ALA A 158 5.46 -0.16 -3.07
CA ALA A 158 5.30 1.07 -2.30
C ALA A 158 6.09 2.21 -2.97
N ILE A 159 5.43 3.33 -3.20
CA ILE A 159 6.06 4.51 -3.80
C ILE A 159 6.21 5.58 -2.72
N TYR A 160 7.45 6.04 -2.55
CA TYR A 160 7.82 7.13 -1.65
C TYR A 160 8.49 8.26 -2.42
N PHE A 161 8.57 9.44 -1.80
CA PHE A 161 9.56 10.43 -2.14
C PHE A 161 10.26 10.96 -0.89
N THR A 162 11.43 11.56 -1.07
CA THR A 162 12.15 12.28 -0.04
C THR A 162 12.58 13.63 -0.59
N ILE A 163 12.84 14.60 0.28
CA ILE A 163 13.42 15.88 -0.11
C ILE A 163 14.84 15.95 0.44
N LEU A 164 15.80 16.04 -0.45
CA LEU A 164 17.23 16.10 -0.15
C LEU A 164 17.62 17.46 0.43
N ASP A 165 18.57 17.44 1.36
CA ASP A 165 19.27 18.64 1.82
C ASP A 165 20.15 19.22 0.68
N ASP A 166 20.50 20.50 0.77
CA ASP A 166 21.19 21.22 -0.32
C ASP A 166 22.58 20.65 -0.68
N ASP A 167 23.20 19.89 0.23
CA ASP A 167 24.49 19.23 0.07
C ASP A 167 24.37 17.74 -0.30
N MET A 168 23.15 17.21 -0.36
CA MET A 168 22.89 15.81 -0.70
C MET A 168 22.59 15.66 -2.18
N PHE A 169 23.45 14.92 -2.88
CA PHE A 169 23.29 14.59 -4.30
C PHE A 169 23.51 13.10 -4.52
N PRO A 170 22.66 12.44 -5.33
CA PRO A 170 22.84 11.03 -5.63
C PRO A 170 24.12 10.81 -6.44
N LYS A 171 24.85 9.74 -6.10
CA LYS A 171 26.08 9.34 -6.78
C LYS A 171 25.85 8.07 -7.58
N GLN A 172 26.52 7.94 -8.73
CA GLN A 172 26.51 6.69 -9.48
C GLN A 172 27.32 5.64 -8.72
N VAL A 173 26.67 4.56 -8.28
CA VAL A 173 27.33 3.45 -7.55
C VAL A 173 27.55 2.23 -8.45
N GLU A 174 26.59 1.95 -9.32
CA GLU A 174 26.59 0.76 -10.19
C GLU A 174 26.69 1.13 -11.67
N PRO A 175 27.86 1.56 -12.19
CA PRO A 175 27.99 2.05 -13.56
C PRO A 175 27.69 1.02 -14.65
N ASN A 176 27.68 -0.28 -14.30
CA ASN A 176 27.30 -1.36 -15.20
C ASN A 176 25.77 -1.54 -15.31
N ASN A 177 25.02 -0.99 -14.37
CA ASN A 177 23.57 -1.08 -14.32
C ASN A 177 22.94 0.25 -14.70
N ASP A 178 23.44 1.35 -14.16
CA ASP A 178 22.75 2.63 -14.19
C ASP A 178 23.67 3.73 -14.73
N CYS A 179 23.09 4.67 -15.47
CA CYS A 179 23.77 5.90 -15.85
C CYS A 179 23.94 6.84 -14.64
N GLU A 180 24.58 7.98 -14.87
CA GLU A 180 24.57 9.08 -13.90
C GLU A 180 23.15 9.56 -13.59
N TRP A 181 22.99 10.18 -12.41
CA TRP A 181 21.74 10.76 -11.98
C TRP A 181 21.56 12.15 -12.56
N TYR A 182 20.45 12.37 -13.28
CA TYR A 182 20.12 13.65 -13.88
C TYR A 182 18.90 14.27 -13.19
N PRO A 183 18.93 15.58 -12.88
CA PRO A 183 17.79 16.27 -12.31
C PRO A 183 16.81 16.72 -13.41
N TYR A 184 15.52 16.42 -13.23
CA TYR A 184 14.45 16.80 -14.14
C TYR A 184 13.39 17.67 -13.45
N GLU A 185 12.77 18.59 -14.18
CA GLU A 185 11.66 19.36 -13.64
C GLU A 185 10.39 18.48 -13.55
N LEU A 186 9.57 18.66 -12.51
CA LEU A 186 8.33 17.88 -12.33
C LEU A 186 7.41 17.89 -13.56
N LYS A 187 7.33 19.01 -14.29
CA LYS A 187 6.51 19.14 -15.51
C LYS A 187 7.08 18.40 -16.73
N GLU A 188 8.36 18.00 -16.69
CA GLU A 188 9.03 17.28 -17.77
C GLU A 188 8.76 15.78 -17.68
N LEU A 189 8.46 15.27 -16.48
CA LEU A 189 8.28 13.84 -16.22
C LEU A 189 7.29 13.17 -17.18
N SER A 190 6.20 13.84 -17.57
CA SER A 190 5.21 13.28 -18.50
C SER A 190 5.71 13.07 -19.94
N LYS A 191 6.87 13.64 -20.28
CA LYS A 191 7.52 13.51 -21.59
C LYS A 191 8.66 12.50 -21.57
N LEU A 192 9.01 11.98 -20.40
CA LEU A 192 10.12 11.07 -20.21
C LEU A 192 9.64 9.61 -20.32
N LYS A 193 10.54 8.73 -20.74
CA LYS A 193 10.32 7.28 -20.71
C LYS A 193 10.58 6.75 -19.30
N LEU A 194 9.54 6.81 -18.45
CA LEU A 194 9.60 6.44 -17.03
C LEU A 194 9.15 5.00 -16.81
N THR A 195 9.63 4.36 -15.74
CA THR A 195 9.14 3.04 -15.36
C THR A 195 7.61 3.06 -15.15
N PRO A 196 6.89 1.95 -15.45
CA PRO A 196 5.43 1.93 -15.39
C PRO A 196 4.85 2.34 -14.04
N SER A 197 5.57 2.07 -12.93
CA SER A 197 5.15 2.48 -11.60
C SER A 197 5.14 3.99 -11.40
N ILE A 198 6.12 4.70 -11.94
CA ILE A 198 6.16 6.16 -11.88
C ILE A 198 5.15 6.74 -12.88
N GLU A 199 5.10 6.21 -14.09
CA GLU A 199 4.23 6.70 -15.17
C GLU A 199 2.74 6.63 -14.79
N SER A 200 2.27 5.47 -14.32
CA SER A 200 0.87 5.27 -13.93
C SER A 200 0.44 6.10 -12.70
N ASN A 201 1.39 6.45 -11.83
CA ASN A 201 1.12 7.23 -10.61
C ASN A 201 1.58 8.69 -10.72
N LEU A 202 1.96 9.16 -11.90
CA LEU A 202 2.63 10.45 -12.09
C LEU A 202 1.84 11.64 -11.53
N LYS A 203 0.52 11.63 -11.73
CA LYS A 203 -0.38 12.67 -11.21
C LYS A 203 -0.32 12.73 -9.68
N GLN A 204 -0.51 11.61 -9.01
CA GLN A 204 -0.50 11.51 -7.55
C GLN A 204 0.87 11.89 -6.97
N ILE A 205 1.96 11.37 -7.57
CA ILE A 205 3.34 11.73 -7.20
C ILE A 205 3.53 13.25 -7.26
N THR A 206 3.15 13.86 -8.38
CA THR A 206 3.33 15.31 -8.60
C THR A 206 2.52 16.13 -7.59
N GLU A 207 1.26 15.76 -7.35
CA GLU A 207 0.39 16.45 -6.38
C GLU A 207 0.94 16.37 -4.96
N MET A 208 1.44 15.20 -4.54
CA MET A 208 1.98 15.03 -3.18
C MET A 208 3.27 15.80 -2.97
N ILE A 209 4.19 15.80 -3.94
CA ILE A 209 5.41 16.60 -3.90
C ILE A 209 5.05 18.09 -3.81
N GLN A 210 4.18 18.58 -4.70
CA GLN A 210 3.76 20.00 -4.69
C GLN A 210 3.13 20.41 -3.37
N ASN A 211 2.27 19.57 -2.78
CA ASN A 211 1.64 19.83 -1.49
C ASN A 211 2.67 19.91 -0.36
N LYS A 212 3.70 19.05 -0.36
CA LYS A 212 4.77 19.11 0.63
C LYS A 212 5.57 20.42 0.55
N PHE A 213 5.89 20.89 -0.66
CA PHE A 213 6.58 22.17 -0.84
C PHE A 213 5.72 23.39 -0.51
N ARG A 214 4.39 23.33 -0.67
CA ARG A 214 3.48 24.43 -0.25
C ARG A 214 3.39 24.57 1.27
N ARG A 215 3.49 23.46 2.00
CA ARG A 215 3.36 23.41 3.47
C ARG A 215 4.64 23.74 4.22
N ARG A 216 5.80 23.80 3.53
CA ARG A 216 7.04 24.22 4.18
C ARG A 216 6.93 25.71 4.52
N PRO A 217 7.05 26.11 5.80
CA PRO A 217 7.16 27.52 6.13
C PRO A 217 8.40 28.03 5.40
N THR A 218 8.21 28.97 4.49
CA THR A 218 9.31 29.74 3.94
C THR A 218 10.05 30.30 5.16
N LYS A 219 11.31 29.87 5.37
CA LYS A 219 12.19 30.55 6.31
C LYS A 219 12.25 32.01 5.86
N LYS A 220 11.38 32.86 6.41
CA LYS A 220 11.54 34.30 6.34
C LYS A 220 12.95 34.53 6.88
N ARG A 221 13.84 35.06 6.04
CA ARG A 221 15.11 35.62 6.50
C ARG A 221 14.76 36.57 7.64
N LYS A 222 15.03 36.16 8.88
CA LYS A 222 14.85 37.00 10.06
C LYS A 222 15.91 38.10 9.97
N TYR A 223 15.47 39.32 9.73
CA TYR A 223 16.11 40.48 10.31
C TYR A 223 15.74 40.48 11.79
N ASN A 224 16.72 40.73 12.67
CA ASN A 224 16.60 40.67 14.12
C ASN A 224 15.40 41.48 14.63
N ASP A 225 14.58 40.87 15.48
CA ASP A 225 14.19 41.50 16.75
C ASP A 225 13.66 40.44 17.72
N ASP A 226 13.85 40.74 19.00
CA ASP A 226 13.70 39.88 20.15
C ASP A 226 12.25 39.46 20.47
N THR A 227 12.18 38.50 21.39
CA THR A 227 11.07 38.10 22.29
C THR A 227 10.07 36.99 21.92
N LYS A 228 10.07 36.01 22.83
CA LYS A 228 8.98 35.25 23.46
C LYS A 228 8.44 33.95 22.83
N ASN A 229 8.79 32.87 23.53
CA ASN A 229 8.11 31.59 23.78
C ASN A 229 6.63 31.50 23.38
N THR A 230 6.26 30.42 22.68
CA THR A 230 5.19 29.50 23.12
C THR A 230 5.38 28.12 22.47
N ALA A 231 5.30 27.06 23.27
CA ALA A 231 5.26 25.67 22.84
C ALA A 231 3.85 25.30 22.40
N ILE A 232 3.71 24.54 21.30
CA ILE A 232 2.48 23.80 20.95
C ILE A 232 2.91 22.44 20.38
N GLU A 233 2.41 21.39 21.03
CA GLU A 233 2.61 19.98 20.74
C GLU A 233 2.01 19.56 19.39
N GLU A 234 2.73 18.69 18.69
CA GLU A 234 2.29 18.03 17.46
C GLU A 234 1.38 16.85 17.78
N ASN A 235 0.17 16.87 17.23
CA ASN A 235 -0.76 15.75 17.30
C ASN A 235 -0.67 14.97 15.98
N SER A 236 0.22 13.97 15.92
CA SER A 236 0.39 13.05 14.80
C SER A 236 -0.28 11.70 15.08
N SER A 237 -1.61 11.65 15.06
CA SER A 237 -2.34 10.38 15.19
C SER A 237 -3.57 10.36 14.28
N SER A 238 -3.39 10.16 12.97
CA SER A 238 -4.53 9.93 12.08
C SER A 238 -4.25 9.04 10.87
N ILE A 239 -3.17 8.25 10.88
CA ILE A 239 -2.87 7.30 9.79
C ILE A 239 -2.71 5.85 10.29
N SER A 240 -2.50 5.66 11.61
CA SER A 240 -2.54 4.32 12.25
C SER A 240 -3.94 3.69 12.23
N SER A 241 -5.00 4.51 12.16
CA SER A 241 -6.38 4.06 12.40
C SER A 241 -6.99 3.25 11.26
N LEU A 242 -6.48 3.35 10.03
CA LEU A 242 -7.03 2.59 8.90
C LEU A 242 -6.54 1.14 8.84
N TYR A 243 -5.37 0.84 9.42
CA TYR A 243 -4.87 -0.54 9.54
C TYR A 243 -5.35 -1.23 10.81
N GLU A 244 -5.71 -0.48 11.84
CA GLU A 244 -6.31 -1.02 13.06
C GLU A 244 -7.76 -1.46 12.83
N GLU A 245 -8.57 -0.74 12.02
CA GLU A 245 -9.97 -1.12 11.75
C GLU A 245 -10.14 -2.43 10.95
N GLU A 246 -9.29 -2.71 9.95
CA GLU A 246 -9.36 -3.98 9.18
C GLU A 246 -8.87 -5.18 10.01
N LYS A 247 -7.87 -4.97 10.87
CA LYS A 247 -7.36 -6.02 11.75
C LYS A 247 -8.30 -6.29 12.93
N GLU A 248 -8.93 -5.26 13.49
CA GLU A 248 -9.93 -5.40 14.54
C GLU A 248 -11.18 -6.14 14.03
N THR A 249 -11.59 -5.92 12.78
CA THR A 249 -12.74 -6.65 12.21
C THR A 249 -12.42 -8.14 11.96
N GLU A 250 -11.22 -8.48 11.48
CA GLU A 250 -10.78 -9.88 11.35
C GLU A 250 -10.62 -10.58 12.72
N ASP A 251 -10.06 -9.89 13.72
CA ASP A 251 -9.89 -10.43 15.07
C ASP A 251 -11.26 -10.61 15.78
N LEU A 252 -12.21 -9.70 15.56
CA LEU A 252 -13.58 -9.79 16.10
C LEU A 252 -14.36 -10.97 15.48
N ILE A 253 -14.20 -11.21 14.18
CA ILE A 253 -14.80 -12.36 13.49
C ILE A 253 -14.19 -13.67 14.01
N THR A 254 -12.86 -13.71 14.16
CA THR A 254 -12.13 -14.89 14.65
C THR A 254 -12.47 -15.21 16.11
N GLU A 255 -12.64 -14.21 16.96
CA GLU A 255 -13.03 -14.40 18.36
C GLU A 255 -14.50 -14.82 18.49
N THR A 256 -15.38 -14.31 17.63
CA THR A 256 -16.79 -14.74 17.57
C THR A 256 -16.91 -16.20 17.11
N MET A 257 -16.07 -16.63 16.16
CA MET A 257 -16.00 -18.03 15.71
C MET A 257 -15.53 -19.01 16.80
N LYS A 258 -14.69 -18.59 17.74
CA LYS A 258 -14.27 -19.42 18.89
C LYS A 258 -15.37 -19.63 19.95
N LYS A 259 -16.39 -18.76 19.98
CA LYS A 259 -17.47 -18.79 20.99
C LYS A 259 -18.67 -19.64 20.56
N ILE A 260 -18.75 -20.04 19.29
CA ILE A 260 -19.80 -20.93 18.79
C ILE A 260 -19.35 -22.38 19.02
N LYS A 261 -19.83 -23.00 20.10
CA LYS A 261 -19.67 -24.45 20.30
C LYS A 261 -20.51 -25.19 19.25
N PRO A 262 -19.97 -26.22 18.57
CA PRO A 262 -20.80 -27.09 17.75
C PRO A 262 -21.84 -27.76 18.65
N LEU A 263 -23.10 -27.73 18.21
CA LEU A 263 -24.16 -28.51 18.85
C LEU A 263 -23.80 -30.00 18.73
N PRO A 264 -23.94 -30.79 19.82
CA PRO A 264 -23.69 -32.21 19.76
C PRO A 264 -24.68 -32.86 18.79
N LEU A 265 -24.14 -33.70 17.90
CA LEU A 265 -24.87 -34.57 16.97
C LEU A 265 -25.84 -35.49 17.70
#